data_AF-A0A085FMC9-F1
#
_entry.id   AF-A0A085FMC9-F1
#
_cell.length_a   1.000
_cell.length_b   1.000
_cell.length_c   1.000
_cell.angle_alpha   90.00
_cell.angle_beta   90.00
_cell.angle_gamma   90.00
#
_symmetry.space_group_name_H-M   'P 1'
#
loop_
_entity.id
_entity.type
_entity.pdbx_description
1 polymer ?
#
loop_
_entity_poly.entity_id
_entity_poly.type
_entity_poly.pdbx_seq_one_letter_code
_entity_poly.pdbx_strand_id
1 'polypeptide(L)'
;MDKRDVVLQRVCPIVAMPKFSPLEPLAQNGERIVMAANGTFLEVRRSWARFVRKVGEVNTVVPFGTLEESTTYFTPKLPRELLQEFIQWARQDSHVEIGANIVWNEVSQQFRLVRSGTVHGTRSSLDYKIPDLDPNEQIVIDCHSHSTGKAFFSSTDNKDDADAVKIAFVVGHCHLPQQSVKMRLCIRGQFTILQFQLDTP
;
A
#
# COMPACT_ATOMS: atom_id res chain seq x y z
N MET A 1 25.93 21.99 3.72
CA MET A 1 24.63 21.33 3.90
C MET A 1 24.70 20.49 5.16
N ASP A 2 23.65 20.47 5.98
CA ASP A 2 23.62 19.65 7.21
C ASP A 2 23.76 18.16 6.85
N LYS A 3 24.45 17.38 7.69
CA LYS A 3 24.65 15.95 7.43
C LYS A 3 23.32 15.17 7.40
N ARG A 4 22.33 15.60 8.19
CA ARG A 4 20.99 15.02 8.21
C ARG A 4 20.27 15.28 6.89
N ASP A 5 20.37 16.49 6.35
CA ASP A 5 19.79 16.84 5.05
C ASP A 5 20.40 16.00 3.92
N VAL A 6 21.71 15.76 3.96
CA VAL A 6 22.39 14.88 2.99
C VAL A 6 21.85 13.44 3.08
N VAL A 7 21.56 12.94 4.28
CA VAL A 7 20.95 11.61 4.46
C VAL A 7 19.53 11.59 3.89
N LEU A 8 18.71 12.61 4.18
CA LEU A 8 17.36 12.72 3.65
C LEU A 8 17.33 12.75 2.12
N GLN A 9 18.23 13.53 1.50
CA GLN A 9 18.36 13.59 0.04
C GLN A 9 18.83 12.28 -0.58
N ARG A 10 19.57 11.44 0.15
CA ARG A 10 19.95 10.10 -0.32
C ARG A 10 18.80 9.10 -0.22
N VAL A 11 17.94 9.24 0.79
CA VAL A 11 16.78 8.36 1.01
C VAL A 11 15.67 8.63 -0.02
N CYS A 12 15.41 9.91 -0.32
CA CYS A 12 14.42 10.32 -1.32
C CYS A 12 15.03 11.42 -2.22
N PRO A 13 15.82 11.03 -3.24
CA PRO A 13 16.45 11.99 -4.13
C PRO A 13 15.41 12.70 -5.01
N ILE A 14 15.77 13.90 -5.45
CA ILE A 14 15.04 14.64 -6.48
C ILE A 14 15.83 14.57 -7.78
N VAL A 15 15.20 14.15 -8.87
CA VAL A 15 15.81 14.07 -10.20
C VAL A 15 15.00 14.84 -11.23
N ALA A 16 15.66 15.37 -12.25
CA ALA A 16 14.98 15.98 -13.39
C ALA A 16 14.61 14.92 -14.44
N MET A 17 13.41 15.01 -15.01
CA MET A 17 13.00 14.14 -16.11
C MET A 17 13.84 14.46 -17.35
N PRO A 18 14.60 13.48 -17.90
CA PRO A 18 15.39 13.72 -19.11
C PRO A 18 14.49 14.09 -20.29
N LYS A 19 14.94 15.04 -21.11
CA LYS A 19 14.17 15.54 -22.26
C LYS A 19 14.38 14.72 -23.53
N PHE A 20 15.55 14.09 -23.67
CA PHE A 20 15.99 13.43 -24.90
C PHE A 20 16.23 11.92 -24.72
N SER A 21 15.93 11.38 -23.55
CA SER A 21 16.07 9.96 -23.22
C SER A 21 14.98 9.54 -22.24
N PRO A 22 14.71 8.24 -22.09
CA PRO A 22 13.92 7.73 -20.99
C PRO A 22 14.60 8.01 -19.64
N LEU A 23 13.79 8.07 -18.58
CA LEU A 23 14.27 8.00 -17.21
C LEU A 23 14.35 6.53 -16.79
N GLU A 24 15.54 6.06 -16.45
CA GLU A 24 15.74 4.70 -15.94
C GLU A 24 14.92 4.49 -14.66
N PRO A 25 14.05 3.46 -14.59
CA PRO A 25 13.30 3.13 -13.38
C PRO A 25 14.21 2.88 -12.17
N LEU A 26 13.68 3.06 -10.96
CA LEU A 26 14.38 2.63 -9.75
C LEU A 26 14.79 1.15 -9.87
N ALA A 27 16.09 0.86 -9.73
CA ALA A 27 16.62 -0.50 -9.81
C ALA A 27 16.33 -1.32 -8.55
N GLN A 28 16.21 -0.65 -7.40
CA GLN A 28 16.01 -1.26 -6.08
C GLN A 28 14.81 -0.61 -5.37
N ASN A 29 14.36 -1.24 -4.30
CA ASN A 29 13.32 -0.69 -3.45
C ASN A 29 13.73 0.69 -2.92
N GLY A 30 12.80 1.63 -2.98
CA GLY A 30 13.08 3.01 -2.64
C GLY A 30 12.04 3.94 -3.25
N GLU A 31 12.34 5.23 -3.19
CA GLU A 31 11.47 6.26 -3.73
C GLU A 31 12.29 7.48 -4.14
N ARG A 32 11.75 8.26 -5.06
CA ARG A 32 12.34 9.53 -5.50
C ARG A 32 11.26 10.48 -5.99
N ILE A 33 11.58 11.76 -5.96
CA ILE A 33 10.80 12.79 -6.64
C ILE A 33 11.39 13.02 -8.03
N VAL A 34 10.53 13.09 -9.04
CA VAL A 34 10.88 13.41 -10.42
C VAL A 34 10.23 14.74 -10.79
N MET A 35 11.05 15.73 -11.13
CA MET A 35 10.60 17.00 -11.68
C MET A 35 10.48 16.88 -13.20
N ALA A 36 9.27 16.93 -13.73
CA ALA A 36 8.97 16.89 -15.16
C ALA A 36 8.35 18.22 -15.62
N ALA A 37 8.32 18.46 -16.92
CA ALA A 37 7.70 19.66 -17.50
C ALA A 37 6.18 19.74 -17.24
N ASN A 38 5.54 18.59 -17.02
CA ASN A 38 4.11 18.49 -16.76
C ASN A 38 3.78 18.22 -15.28
N GLY A 39 4.72 18.42 -14.36
CA GLY A 39 4.50 18.34 -12.92
C GLY A 39 5.62 17.69 -12.13
N THR A 40 5.37 17.57 -10.82
CA THR A 40 6.22 16.85 -9.89
C THR A 40 5.62 15.47 -9.64
N PHE A 41 6.43 14.42 -9.71
CA PHE A 41 6.00 13.04 -9.58
C PHE A 41 6.73 12.35 -8.44
N LEU A 42 6.04 11.47 -7.74
CA LEU A 42 6.63 10.49 -6.84
C LEU A 42 6.76 9.16 -7.58
N GLU A 43 7.98 8.65 -7.68
CA GLU A 43 8.24 7.28 -8.08
C GLU A 43 8.57 6.45 -6.84
N VAL A 44 7.86 5.34 -6.64
CA VAL A 44 8.11 4.39 -5.57
C VAL A 44 8.30 3.00 -6.14
N ARG A 45 9.31 2.28 -5.65
CA ARG A 45 9.49 0.85 -5.90
C ARG A 45 9.44 0.06 -4.60
N ARG A 46 8.69 -1.03 -4.63
CA ARG A 46 8.67 -2.13 -3.65
C ARG A 46 8.99 -3.44 -4.39
N SER A 47 9.24 -4.53 -3.67
CA SER A 47 9.56 -5.83 -4.29
C SER A 47 8.38 -6.38 -5.11
N TRP A 48 7.17 -5.91 -4.81
CA TRP A 48 5.93 -6.35 -5.42
C TRP A 48 5.37 -5.40 -6.49
N ALA A 49 5.78 -4.13 -6.52
CA ALA A 49 5.29 -3.16 -7.52
C ALA A 49 6.15 -1.89 -7.63
N ARG A 50 5.94 -1.17 -8.73
CA ARG A 50 6.39 0.20 -8.97
C ARG A 50 5.21 1.11 -9.28
N PHE A 51 5.24 2.31 -8.69
CA PHE A 51 4.24 3.35 -8.88
C PHE A 51 4.90 4.65 -9.32
N VAL A 52 4.29 5.34 -10.28
CA VAL A 52 4.57 6.73 -10.62
C VAL A 52 3.28 7.51 -10.46
N ARG A 53 3.28 8.52 -9.59
CA ARG A 53 2.10 9.34 -9.29
C ARG A 53 2.43 10.82 -9.35
N LYS A 54 1.53 11.62 -9.90
CA LYS A 54 1.68 13.07 -9.88
C LYS A 54 1.37 13.58 -8.47
N VAL A 55 2.27 14.35 -7.87
CA VAL A 55 2.15 14.90 -6.50
C VAL A 55 2.06 16.42 -6.48
N GLY A 56 2.31 17.09 -7.60
CA GLY A 56 2.22 18.54 -7.67
C GLY A 56 2.36 19.08 -9.09
N GLU A 57 2.04 20.36 -9.23
CA GLU A 57 2.19 21.11 -10.48
C GLU A 57 3.53 21.84 -10.53
N VAL A 58 4.02 22.08 -11.75
CA VAL A 58 5.17 22.95 -12.02
C VAL A 58 4.66 24.18 -12.76
N ASN A 59 4.55 25.31 -12.04
CA ASN A 59 3.95 26.55 -12.55
C ASN A 59 4.97 27.48 -13.22
N THR A 60 6.04 26.92 -13.79
CA THR A 60 7.06 27.65 -14.53
C THR A 60 7.59 26.80 -15.69
N VAL A 61 8.20 27.44 -16.68
CA VAL A 61 8.86 26.71 -17.77
C VAL A 61 10.13 26.06 -17.25
N VAL A 62 10.25 24.75 -17.41
CA VAL A 62 11.45 23.97 -17.10
C VAL A 62 11.91 23.20 -18.35
N PRO A 63 13.23 23.02 -18.57
CA PRO A 63 13.76 22.37 -19.76
C PRO A 63 13.74 20.83 -19.68
N PHE A 64 12.78 20.23 -18.95
CA PHE A 64 12.69 18.80 -18.68
C PHE A 64 11.75 18.07 -19.65
N GLY A 65 11.78 16.74 -19.66
CA GLY A 65 10.79 15.90 -20.35
C GLY A 65 9.45 15.83 -19.61
N THR A 66 8.47 15.17 -20.21
CA THR A 66 7.16 14.87 -19.57
C THR A 66 7.15 13.46 -19.00
N LEU A 67 6.31 13.22 -17.98
CA LEU A 67 6.15 11.90 -17.36
C LEU A 67 4.67 11.56 -17.20
N GLU A 68 4.33 10.29 -17.33
CA GLU A 68 2.96 9.78 -17.12
C GLU A 68 2.87 8.96 -15.83
N GLU A 69 1.70 9.01 -15.20
CA GLU A 69 1.39 8.14 -14.07
C GLU A 69 1.31 6.68 -14.54
N SER A 70 1.88 5.78 -13.75
CA SER A 70 1.93 4.35 -14.11
C SER A 70 1.96 3.44 -12.89
N THR A 71 1.51 2.21 -13.09
CA THR A 71 1.59 1.13 -12.08
C THR A 71 2.10 -0.12 -12.76
N THR A 72 3.14 -0.73 -12.19
CA THR A 72 3.69 -1.99 -12.66
C THR A 72 3.75 -2.95 -11.49
N TYR A 73 3.01 -4.06 -11.54
CA TYR A 73 3.10 -5.11 -10.54
C TYR A 73 4.19 -6.12 -10.95
N PHE A 74 5.00 -6.55 -9.99
CA PHE A 74 6.04 -7.57 -10.17
C PHE A 74 5.58 -8.95 -9.68
N THR A 75 4.48 -8.99 -8.92
CA THR A 75 3.86 -10.23 -8.46
C THR A 75 2.84 -10.73 -9.48
N PRO A 76 2.43 -12.00 -9.36
CA PRO A 76 1.16 -12.47 -9.93
C PRO A 76 -0.03 -11.63 -9.44
N LYS A 77 -1.23 -11.98 -9.91
CA LYS A 77 -2.49 -11.38 -9.43
C LYS A 77 -2.58 -11.49 -7.91
N LEU A 78 -3.24 -10.52 -7.28
CA LEU A 78 -3.48 -10.51 -5.83
C LEU A 78 -4.08 -11.85 -5.38
N PRO A 79 -3.60 -12.44 -4.27
CA PRO A 79 -3.97 -13.79 -3.84
C PRO A 79 -5.41 -13.79 -3.28
N ARG A 80 -6.38 -14.13 -4.13
CA ARG A 80 -7.80 -14.11 -3.79
C ARG A 80 -8.12 -15.08 -2.66
N GLU A 81 -7.46 -16.22 -2.66
CA GLU A 81 -7.61 -17.28 -1.67
C GLU A 81 -7.23 -16.77 -0.28
N LEU A 82 -6.13 -16.01 -0.16
CA LEU A 82 -5.71 -15.42 1.12
C LEU A 82 -6.64 -14.29 1.59
N LEU A 83 -7.21 -13.52 0.66
CA LEU A 83 -8.24 -12.53 0.99
C LEU A 83 -9.53 -13.21 1.52
N GLN A 84 -9.93 -14.32 0.88
CA GLN A 84 -11.06 -15.14 1.33
C GLN A 84 -10.79 -15.80 2.69
N GLU A 85 -9.58 -16.30 2.91
CA GLU A 85 -9.14 -16.83 4.19
C GLU A 85 -9.24 -15.78 5.30
N PHE A 86 -8.77 -14.55 5.05
CA PHE A 86 -8.93 -13.46 6.00
C PHE A 86 -10.40 -13.13 6.29
N ILE A 87 -11.27 -13.15 5.28
CA ILE A 87 -12.72 -12.97 5.47
C ILE A 87 -13.29 -14.07 6.37
N GLN A 88 -12.85 -15.32 6.20
CA GLN A 88 -13.27 -16.42 7.07
C GLN A 88 -12.83 -16.20 8.52
N TRP A 89 -11.58 -15.78 8.75
CA TRP A 89 -11.12 -15.40 10.09
C TRP A 89 -11.98 -14.28 10.68
N ALA A 90 -12.26 -13.23 9.90
CA ALA A 90 -13.07 -12.10 10.36
C ALA A 90 -14.49 -12.53 10.74
N ARG A 91 -15.08 -13.50 10.01
CA ARG A 91 -16.39 -14.09 10.34
C ARG A 91 -16.36 -14.90 11.64
N GLN A 92 -15.35 -15.76 11.80
CA GLN A 92 -15.17 -16.56 13.01
C GLN A 92 -15.01 -15.68 14.24
N ASP A 93 -14.26 -14.58 14.11
CA ASP A 93 -13.98 -13.63 15.18
C ASP A 93 -14.87 -12.38 15.11
N SER A 94 -16.11 -12.52 14.61
CA SER A 94 -17.00 -11.38 14.31
C SER A 94 -17.36 -10.49 15.50
N HIS A 95 -17.07 -10.90 16.74
CA HIS A 95 -17.30 -10.14 17.97
C HIS A 95 -16.19 -9.13 18.29
N VAL A 96 -15.05 -9.21 17.61
CA VAL A 96 -13.88 -8.32 17.78
C VAL A 96 -13.31 -7.89 16.42
N GLU A 97 -12.51 -6.83 16.43
CA GLU A 97 -11.69 -6.47 15.27
C GLU A 97 -10.44 -7.34 15.23
N ILE A 98 -10.10 -7.86 14.06
CA ILE A 98 -8.86 -8.62 13.84
C ILE A 98 -8.03 -7.97 12.73
N GLY A 99 -6.70 -8.08 12.85
CA GLY A 99 -5.75 -7.65 11.84
C GLY A 99 -5.02 -8.84 11.22
N ALA A 100 -4.59 -8.70 9.97
CA ALA A 100 -3.65 -9.59 9.32
C ALA A 100 -2.87 -8.85 8.23
N ASN A 101 -1.75 -9.43 7.80
CA ASN A 101 -0.98 -8.94 6.66
C ASN A 101 -0.83 -10.05 5.63
N ILE A 102 -1.04 -9.72 4.35
CA ILE A 102 -0.60 -10.57 3.24
C ILE A 102 0.76 -10.07 2.81
N VAL A 103 1.76 -10.94 2.96
CA VAL A 103 3.16 -10.64 2.69
C VAL A 103 3.62 -11.36 1.44
N TRP A 104 4.51 -10.73 0.69
CA TRP A 104 5.13 -11.28 -0.51
C TRP A 104 6.61 -11.54 -0.25
N ASN A 105 7.06 -12.75 -0.54
CA ASN A 105 8.47 -13.11 -0.51
C ASN A 105 9.05 -13.05 -1.93
N GLU A 106 10.03 -12.19 -2.15
CA GLU A 106 10.57 -11.95 -3.50
C GLU A 106 11.45 -13.10 -4.03
N VAL A 107 11.98 -13.94 -3.15
CA VAL A 107 12.84 -15.08 -3.51
C VAL A 107 11.99 -16.31 -3.83
N SER A 108 11.05 -16.68 -2.95
CA SER A 108 10.17 -17.83 -3.19
C SER A 108 9.03 -17.52 -4.15
N GLN A 109 8.77 -16.22 -4.40
CA GLN A 109 7.66 -15.74 -5.20
C GLN A 109 6.30 -16.24 -4.69
N GLN A 110 6.14 -16.29 -3.37
CA GLN A 110 4.91 -16.75 -2.73
C GLN A 110 4.31 -15.64 -1.87
N PHE A 111 2.98 -15.69 -1.77
CA PHE A 111 2.24 -14.96 -0.76
C PHE A 111 1.97 -15.84 0.44
N ARG A 112 1.92 -15.25 1.64
CA ARG A 112 1.32 -15.88 2.82
C ARG A 112 0.50 -14.87 3.61
N LEU A 113 -0.54 -15.37 4.28
CA LEU A 113 -1.34 -14.61 5.22
C LEU A 113 -0.75 -14.75 6.62
N VAL A 114 -0.56 -13.62 7.30
CA VAL A 114 0.04 -13.55 8.63
C VAL A 114 -0.94 -12.87 9.55
N ARG A 115 -1.45 -13.61 10.53
CA ARG A 115 -2.36 -13.04 11.52
C ARG A 115 -1.60 -12.09 12.43
N SER A 116 -2.13 -10.88 12.61
CA SER A 116 -1.52 -9.88 13.46
C SER A 116 -1.64 -10.29 14.93
N GLY A 117 -0.54 -10.24 15.68
CA GLY A 117 -0.57 -10.46 17.12
C GLY A 117 -1.38 -9.36 17.80
N THR A 118 -2.53 -9.70 18.38
CA THR A 118 -3.42 -8.75 19.06
C THR A 118 -2.70 -8.18 20.27
N VAL A 119 -2.43 -6.87 20.30
CA VAL A 119 -1.91 -6.20 21.51
C VAL A 119 -3.07 -5.56 22.28
N HIS A 120 -3.94 -4.82 21.58
CA HIS A 120 -5.27 -4.43 22.07
C HIS A 120 -6.19 -4.14 20.86
N GLY A 121 -7.34 -4.80 20.80
CA GLY A 121 -8.42 -4.45 19.88
C GLY A 121 -9.56 -3.82 20.69
N THR A 122 -9.85 -2.55 20.47
CA THR A 122 -11.14 -1.97 20.90
C THR A 122 -12.12 -2.01 19.73
N ARG A 123 -13.39 -1.65 19.94
CA ARG A 123 -14.41 -1.55 18.88
C ARG A 123 -14.09 -0.52 17.76
N SER A 124 -12.95 0.17 17.82
CA SER A 124 -12.65 1.32 16.97
C SER A 124 -11.16 1.57 16.74
N SER A 125 -10.27 0.66 17.15
CA SER A 125 -8.83 0.76 16.90
C SER A 125 -8.14 -0.58 17.12
N LEU A 126 -7.27 -0.92 16.16
CA LEU A 126 -6.41 -2.09 16.15
C LEU A 126 -4.96 -1.62 16.29
N ASP A 127 -4.40 -1.73 17.50
CA ASP A 127 -2.95 -1.67 17.68
C ASP A 127 -2.39 -3.08 17.47
N TYR A 128 -1.71 -3.30 16.35
CA TYR A 128 -1.10 -4.59 16.06
C TYR A 128 0.41 -4.52 15.85
N LYS A 129 1.08 -5.60 16.26
CA LYS A 129 2.49 -5.79 15.95
C LYS A 129 2.65 -6.06 14.45
N ILE A 130 3.61 -5.38 13.84
CA ILE A 130 4.13 -5.74 12.53
C ILE A 130 4.61 -7.21 12.64
N PRO A 131 4.20 -8.10 11.73
CA PRO A 131 4.61 -9.50 11.77
C PRO A 131 6.14 -9.61 11.65
N ASP A 132 6.71 -10.67 12.21
CA ASP A 132 8.10 -11.02 11.93
C ASP A 132 8.19 -11.37 10.44
N LEU A 133 8.87 -10.50 9.68
CA LEU A 133 9.10 -10.63 8.26
C LEU A 133 10.49 -11.22 8.03
N ASP A 134 10.57 -12.19 7.13
CA ASP A 134 11.88 -12.59 6.59
C ASP A 134 12.52 -11.40 5.84
N PRO A 135 13.85 -11.37 5.69
CA PRO A 135 14.54 -10.29 4.97
C PRO A 135 14.06 -10.06 3.53
N ASN A 136 13.45 -11.08 2.92
CA ASN A 136 12.94 -11.06 1.54
C ASN A 136 11.43 -10.80 1.48
N GLU A 137 10.78 -10.55 2.62
CA GLU A 137 9.34 -10.35 2.71
C GLU A 137 8.95 -8.88 2.80
N GLN A 138 7.85 -8.53 2.14
CA GLN A 138 7.23 -7.21 2.25
C GLN A 138 5.72 -7.35 2.40
N ILE A 139 5.16 -6.51 3.26
CA ILE A 139 3.70 -6.37 3.36
C ILE A 139 3.18 -5.79 2.04
N VAL A 140 2.26 -6.52 1.42
CA VAL A 140 1.56 -6.08 0.20
C VAL A 140 0.17 -5.61 0.55
N ILE A 141 -0.55 -6.41 1.34
CA ILE A 141 -1.90 -6.09 1.80
C ILE A 141 -1.93 -6.05 3.32
N ASP A 142 -2.51 -4.99 3.84
CA ASP A 142 -2.83 -4.86 5.25
C ASP A 142 -4.34 -4.98 5.43
N CYS A 143 -4.73 -5.96 6.22
CA CYS A 143 -6.09 -6.41 6.37
C CYS A 143 -6.57 -6.10 7.78
N HIS A 144 -7.75 -5.51 7.93
CA HIS A 144 -8.42 -5.43 9.22
C HIS A 144 -9.94 -5.62 9.09
N SER A 145 -10.58 -5.99 10.19
CA SER A 145 -12.03 -6.14 10.27
C SER A 145 -12.68 -5.07 11.14
N HIS A 146 -13.93 -4.72 10.81
CA HIS A 146 -14.78 -3.82 11.60
C HIS A 146 -15.86 -4.58 12.38
N SER A 147 -15.63 -5.86 12.73
CA SER A 147 -16.58 -6.68 13.49
C SER A 147 -18.02 -6.57 12.93
N THR A 148 -18.97 -6.03 13.70
CA THR A 148 -20.37 -5.86 13.28
C THR A 148 -20.61 -4.63 12.38
N GLY A 149 -19.68 -3.68 12.33
CA GLY A 149 -19.76 -2.46 11.53
C GLY A 149 -19.47 -2.68 10.04
N LYS A 150 -19.88 -1.73 9.19
CA LYS A 150 -19.63 -1.77 7.74
C LYS A 150 -18.13 -1.54 7.44
N ALA A 151 -17.65 -2.04 6.30
CA ALA A 151 -16.31 -1.72 5.80
C ALA A 151 -16.25 -0.27 5.28
N PHE A 152 -15.34 0.51 5.83
CA PHE A 152 -14.98 1.86 5.37
C PHE A 152 -13.55 2.18 5.84
N PHE A 153 -12.96 3.26 5.33
CA PHE A 153 -11.70 3.80 5.86
C PHE A 153 -12.03 5.07 6.65
N SER A 154 -11.64 5.08 7.92
CA SER A 154 -11.81 6.19 8.85
C SER A 154 -10.71 7.24 8.67
N SER A 155 -10.85 8.37 9.38
CA SER A 155 -9.78 9.37 9.45
C SER A 155 -8.53 8.87 10.18
N THR A 156 -8.67 7.87 11.06
CA THR A 156 -7.54 7.23 11.74
C THR A 156 -6.77 6.38 10.73
N ASP A 157 -7.47 5.53 9.96
CA ASP A 157 -6.86 4.74 8.88
C ASP A 157 -6.14 5.63 7.87
N ASN A 158 -6.69 6.80 7.54
CA ASN A 158 -6.04 7.75 6.64
C ASN A 158 -4.71 8.28 7.18
N LYS A 159 -4.62 8.50 8.50
CA LYS A 159 -3.38 8.96 9.14
C LYS A 159 -2.35 7.84 9.19
N ASP A 160 -2.79 6.63 9.55
CA ASP A 160 -1.91 5.47 9.68
C ASP A 160 -1.38 5.02 8.30
N ASP A 161 -2.20 5.15 7.24
CA ASP A 161 -1.80 4.83 5.87
C ASP A 161 -1.05 5.97 5.16
N ALA A 162 -0.92 7.15 5.77
CA ALA A 162 -0.33 8.33 5.12
C ALA A 162 1.12 8.10 4.70
N ASP A 163 1.89 7.36 5.49
CA ASP A 163 3.29 7.05 5.15
C ASP A 163 3.44 5.69 4.46
N ALA A 164 2.34 4.95 4.26
CA ALA A 164 2.40 3.58 3.76
C ALA A 164 2.48 3.49 2.23
N VAL A 165 3.05 2.37 1.77
CA VAL A 165 2.97 1.91 0.37
C VAL A 165 2.51 0.47 0.39
N LYS A 166 1.20 0.29 0.37
CA LYS A 166 0.50 -1.00 0.55
C LYS A 166 -0.90 -0.92 -0.04
N ILE A 167 -1.55 -2.07 -0.14
CA ILE A 167 -3.00 -2.16 -0.32
C ILE A 167 -3.62 -2.30 1.07
N ALA A 168 -4.63 -1.50 1.40
CA ALA A 168 -5.41 -1.71 2.61
C ALA A 168 -6.73 -2.41 2.24
N PHE A 169 -7.12 -3.40 3.05
CA PHE A 169 -8.31 -4.23 2.85
C PHE A 169 -9.13 -4.32 4.13
N VAL A 170 -10.38 -3.87 4.07
CA VAL A 170 -11.28 -3.82 5.23
C VAL A 170 -12.46 -4.74 5.00
N VAL A 171 -12.72 -5.59 5.99
CA VAL A 171 -13.90 -6.47 6.03
C VAL A 171 -14.85 -6.00 7.12
N GLY A 172 -16.10 -5.74 6.78
CA GLY A 172 -17.14 -5.38 7.74
C GLY A 172 -18.36 -6.27 7.61
N HIS A 173 -19.32 -6.10 8.51
CA HIS A 173 -20.50 -6.96 8.66
C HIS A 173 -20.09 -8.43 8.83
N CYS A 174 -19.07 -8.69 9.64
CA CYS A 174 -18.48 -10.01 9.81
C CYS A 174 -19.47 -11.04 10.39
N HIS A 175 -20.47 -10.58 11.13
CA HIS A 175 -21.56 -11.39 11.69
C HIS A 175 -22.66 -11.76 10.69
N LEU A 176 -22.72 -11.11 9.51
CA LEU A 176 -23.75 -11.37 8.50
C LEU A 176 -23.31 -12.47 7.53
N PRO A 177 -24.25 -13.12 6.79
CA PRO A 177 -23.88 -14.04 5.72
C PRO A 177 -23.08 -13.39 4.61
N GLN A 178 -23.36 -12.11 4.30
CA GLN A 178 -22.67 -11.31 3.29
C GLN A 178 -21.85 -10.20 3.94
N GLN A 179 -20.52 -10.28 3.80
CA GLN A 179 -19.61 -9.25 4.29
C GLN A 179 -19.61 -8.04 3.36
N SER A 180 -19.45 -6.85 3.93
CA SER A 180 -19.04 -5.67 3.17
C SER A 180 -17.53 -5.62 3.09
N VAL A 181 -16.97 -5.24 1.94
CA VAL A 181 -15.52 -5.12 1.75
C VAL A 181 -15.15 -3.77 1.14
N LYS A 182 -14.00 -3.25 1.53
CA LYS A 182 -13.38 -2.06 0.91
C LYS A 182 -11.89 -2.31 0.72
N MET A 183 -11.38 -1.84 -0.41
CA MET A 183 -9.97 -1.96 -0.73
C MET A 183 -9.45 -0.63 -1.28
N ARG A 184 -8.25 -0.25 -0.89
CA ARG A 184 -7.57 0.92 -1.46
C ARG A 184 -6.08 0.67 -1.63
N LEU A 185 -5.51 1.34 -2.61
CA LEU A 185 -4.06 1.48 -2.76
C LEU A 185 -3.62 2.75 -2.02
N CYS A 186 -2.64 2.61 -1.13
CA CYS A 186 -2.02 3.69 -0.38
C CYS A 186 -0.61 3.92 -0.95
N ILE A 187 -0.31 5.14 -1.38
CA ILE A 187 1.02 5.54 -1.85
C ILE A 187 1.36 6.89 -1.22
N ARG A 188 2.03 6.87 -0.06
CA ARG A 188 2.54 8.07 0.62
C ARG A 188 1.49 9.20 0.69
N GLY A 189 0.30 8.89 1.19
CA GLY A 189 -0.78 9.85 1.41
C GLY A 189 -1.73 10.02 0.22
N GLN A 190 -1.43 9.42 -0.92
CA GLN A 190 -2.39 9.26 -2.01
C GLN A 190 -3.19 7.97 -1.83
N PHE A 191 -4.53 8.09 -1.86
CA PHE A 191 -5.44 6.96 -1.69
C PHE A 191 -6.30 6.77 -2.94
N THR A 192 -6.25 5.56 -3.51
CA THR A 192 -7.10 5.18 -4.65
C THR A 192 -7.95 3.97 -4.29
N ILE A 193 -9.28 4.11 -4.35
CA ILE A 193 -10.17 2.97 -4.12
C ILE A 193 -10.00 1.94 -5.22
N LEU A 194 -9.80 0.69 -4.84
CA LEU A 194 -9.72 -0.44 -5.74
C LEU A 194 -11.07 -1.14 -5.80
N GLN A 195 -11.50 -1.50 -7.01
CA GLN A 195 -12.68 -2.33 -7.21
C GLN A 195 -12.33 -3.76 -6.85
N PHE A 196 -12.97 -4.28 -5.80
CA PHE A 196 -12.89 -5.67 -5.41
C PHE A 196 -14.30 -6.19 -5.22
N GLN A 197 -14.65 -7.23 -5.98
CA GLN A 197 -15.89 -7.95 -5.83
C GLN A 197 -15.60 -9.30 -5.20
N LEU A 198 -16.35 -9.62 -4.16
CA LEU A 198 -16.44 -10.98 -3.66
C LEU A 198 -17.18 -11.77 -4.72
N ASP A 199 -16.55 -12.83 -5.21
CA ASP A 199 -17.26 -13.84 -5.98
C ASP A 199 -18.30 -14.44 -5.04
N THR A 200 -19.58 -14.23 -5.34
CA THR A 200 -20.67 -14.93 -4.65
C THR A 200 -20.50 -16.42 -4.94
N PRO A 201 -20.54 -17.31 -3.94
CA PRO A 201 -20.58 -18.75 -4.19
C PRO A 201 -21.78 -19.13 -5.06
#